data_AF-A0A161IJS8-F1
#
_entry.id   AF-A0A161IJS8-F1
#
_cell.length_a   1.000
_cell.length_b   1.000
_cell.length_c   1.000
_cell.angle_alpha   90.00
_cell.angle_beta   90.00
_cell.angle_gamma   90.00
#
_symmetry.space_group_name_H-M   'P 1'
#
loop_
_entity.id
_entity.type
_entity.pdbx_description
1 polymer ?
#
loop_
_entity_poly.entity_id
_entity_poly.type
_entity_poly.pdbx_seq_one_letter_code
_entity_poly.pdbx_strand_id
1 'polypeptide(L)' 'MPIKKIDGVETDSPYLCPEPHRGKQNSPEMTRFVVESLAQIWEESVDVVSEITTKNFFTLFDKCARLYYASEESNNLRS' A
#
# COMPACT_ATOMS: atom_id res chain seq x y z
N MET A 1 -14.70 17.53 2.17
CA MET A 1 -14.25 16.45 3.07
C MET A 1 -12.88 16.81 3.61
N PRO A 2 -12.56 16.56 4.90
CA PRO A 2 -11.19 16.76 5.35
C PRO A 2 -10.27 15.88 4.51
N ILE A 3 -9.06 16.36 4.24
CA ILE A 3 -8.04 15.63 3.50
C ILE A 3 -7.84 14.28 4.21
N LYS A 4 -8.06 13.19 3.49
CA LYS A 4 -7.83 11.82 3.95
C LYS A 4 -6.34 11.69 4.26
N LYS A 5 -5.95 11.81 5.54
CA LYS A 5 -4.56 11.76 6.01
C LYS A 5 -4.20 10.33 6.42
N ILE A 6 -3.55 9.61 5.52
CA ILE A 6 -2.89 8.35 5.81
C ILE A 6 -1.53 8.36 5.11
N ASP A 7 -0.47 7.92 5.78
CA ASP A 7 0.87 7.90 5.18
C ASP A 7 1.12 6.63 4.35
N GLY A 8 0.42 5.52 4.67
CA GLY A 8 0.55 4.24 3.99
C GLY A 8 -0.40 3.19 4.56
N VAL A 9 -0.23 1.95 4.12
CA VAL A 9 -0.95 0.76 4.62
C VAL A 9 0.06 -0.33 4.97
N GLU A 10 -0.24 -1.12 5.99
CA GLU A 10 0.60 -2.22 6.44
C GLU A 10 -0.23 -3.36 7.01
N THR A 11 0.39 -4.53 7.12
CA THR A 11 -0.21 -5.75 7.68
C THR A 11 0.24 -6.05 9.10
N ASP A 12 1.38 -5.52 9.54
CA ASP A 12 2.09 -5.92 10.77
C ASP A 12 2.43 -7.43 10.80
N SER A 13 2.80 -7.98 9.64
CA SER A 13 3.18 -9.39 9.53
C SER A 13 4.38 -9.73 10.43
N PRO A 14 4.37 -10.89 11.12
CA PRO A 14 3.46 -12.04 10.95
C PRO A 14 2.14 -11.97 11.73
N TYR A 15 1.83 -10.86 12.39
CA TYR A 15 0.68 -10.68 13.28
C TYR A 15 -0.53 -10.08 12.56
N LEU A 16 -1.68 -10.04 13.23
CA LEU A 16 -2.88 -9.27 12.80
C LEU A 16 -3.41 -9.57 11.39
N CYS A 17 -3.47 -10.85 11.01
CA CYS A 17 -3.99 -11.26 9.71
C CYS A 17 -5.38 -10.65 9.42
N PRO A 18 -5.56 -9.93 8.28
CA PRO A 18 -6.81 -9.26 7.95
C PRO A 18 -7.90 -10.26 7.56
N GLU A 19 -9.16 -9.82 7.61
CA GLU A 19 -10.26 -10.61 7.04
C GLU A 19 -10.09 -10.77 5.52
N PRO A 20 -10.48 -11.92 4.92
CA PRO A 20 -11.19 -13.06 5.52
C PRO A 20 -10.28 -14.11 6.18
N HIS A 21 -8.99 -13.80 6.39
CA HIS A 21 -7.97 -14.76 6.81
C HIS A 21 -7.67 -14.69 8.31
N ARG A 22 -8.47 -13.97 9.10
CA ARG A 22 -8.23 -13.74 10.53
C ARG A 22 -7.97 -15.05 11.29
N GLY A 23 -6.99 -14.99 12.20
CA GLY A 23 -6.55 -16.15 12.99
C GLY A 23 -5.50 -17.02 12.31
N LYS A 24 -5.15 -16.74 11.05
CA LYS A 24 -3.97 -17.31 10.38
C LYS A 24 -2.75 -16.40 10.55
N GLN A 25 -1.58 -16.91 10.14
CA GLN A 25 -0.38 -16.09 10.07
C GLN A 25 -0.52 -15.06 8.94
N ASN A 26 -0.11 -13.82 9.22
CA ASN A 26 -0.17 -12.73 8.26
C ASN A 26 1.10 -12.69 7.39
N SER A 27 0.99 -12.03 6.24
CA SER A 27 2.07 -11.87 5.28
C SER A 27 1.92 -10.58 4.46
N PRO A 28 3.01 -9.99 3.93
CA PRO A 28 2.95 -8.69 3.25
C PRO A 28 1.99 -8.61 2.06
N GLU A 29 1.77 -9.72 1.35
CA GLU A 29 0.82 -9.78 0.23
C GLU A 29 -0.63 -9.54 0.66
N MET A 30 -0.95 -9.70 1.95
CA MET A 30 -2.29 -9.44 2.49
C MET A 30 -2.60 -7.94 2.63
N THR A 31 -1.64 -7.04 2.34
CA THR A 31 -1.85 -5.59 2.32
C THR A 31 -3.00 -5.20 1.38
N ARG A 32 -3.24 -5.99 0.32
CA ARG A 32 -4.42 -5.84 -0.56
C ARG A 32 -5.73 -5.76 0.21
N PHE A 33 -5.95 -6.64 1.20
CA PHE A 33 -7.20 -6.67 1.97
C PHE A 33 -7.37 -5.43 2.86
N VAL A 34 -6.25 -4.85 3.32
CA VAL A 34 -6.26 -3.59 4.07
C VAL A 34 -6.67 -2.43 3.15
N VAL A 35 -6.12 -2.37 1.93
CA VAL A 35 -6.51 -1.36 0.93
C VAL A 35 -7.98 -1.50 0.53
N GLU A 36 -8.45 -2.72 0.27
CA GLU A 36 -9.86 -2.99 -0.06
C GLU A 36 -10.80 -2.54 1.07
N SER A 37 -10.45 -2.82 2.32
CA SER A 37 -11.21 -2.37 3.48
C SER A 37 -11.23 -0.83 3.58
N LEU A 38 -10.08 -0.18 3.34
CA LEU A 38 -9.98 1.27 3.39
C LEU A 38 -10.78 1.94 2.27
N ALA A 39 -10.75 1.38 1.06
CA ALA A 39 -11.54 1.84 -0.08
C ALA A 39 -13.05 1.81 0.20
N GLN A 40 -13.53 0.75 0.87
CA GLN A 40 -14.93 0.66 1.31
C GLN A 40 -15.28 1.74 2.34
N ILE A 41 -14.44 1.95 3.36
CA ILE A 41 -14.67 2.97 4.41
C ILE A 41 -14.66 4.39 3.81
N TRP A 42 -13.83 4.60 2.80
CA TRP A 42 -13.63 5.91 2.18
C TRP A 42 -14.57 6.20 1.02
N GLU A 43 -15.39 5.23 0.62
CA GLU A 43 -16.24 5.28 -0.57
C GLU A 43 -15.42 5.64 -1.84
N GLU A 44 -14.26 5.00 -2.01
CA GLU A 44 -13.33 5.21 -3.14
C GLU A 44 -13.03 3.90 -3.87
N SER A 45 -12.39 4.00 -5.03
CA SER A 45 -11.82 2.84 -5.71
C SER A 45 -10.53 2.36 -5.04
N VAL A 46 -10.26 1.06 -5.13
CA VAL A 46 -9.01 0.44 -4.68
C VAL A 46 -7.81 1.08 -5.36
N ASP A 47 -7.92 1.43 -6.64
CA ASP A 47 -6.84 2.06 -7.41
C ASP A 47 -6.48 3.44 -6.85
N VAL A 48 -7.49 4.27 -6.54
CA VAL A 48 -7.29 5.60 -5.94
C VAL A 48 -6.66 5.49 -4.56
N VAL A 49 -7.13 4.56 -3.72
CA VAL A 49 -6.54 4.35 -2.39
C VAL A 49 -5.10 3.85 -2.50
N SER A 50 -4.84 2.93 -3.43
CA SER A 50 -3.49 2.43 -3.70
C SER A 50 -2.55 3.54 -4.16
N GLU A 51 -3.00 4.39 -5.07
CA GLU A 51 -2.22 5.54 -5.56
C GLU A 51 -1.90 6.52 -4.43
N ILE A 52 -2.91 6.92 -3.65
CA ILE A 52 -2.74 7.87 -2.54
C ILE A 52 -1.76 7.32 -1.50
N THR A 53 -1.98 6.07 -1.07
CA THR A 53 -1.14 5.44 -0.03
C THR A 53 0.29 5.22 -0.52
N THR A 54 0.49 4.80 -1.78
CA THR A 54 1.82 4.63 -2.39
C THR A 54 2.55 5.96 -2.51
N LYS A 55 1.86 7.01 -2.99
CA LYS A 55 2.43 8.34 -3.12
C LYS A 55 2.84 8.92 -1.77
N ASN A 56 2.01 8.76 -0.75
CA ASN A 56 2.31 9.25 0.59
C ASN A 56 3.49 8.50 1.21
N PHE A 57 3.56 7.18 1.02
CA PHE A 57 4.70 6.37 1.46
C PHE A 57 6.00 6.86 0.84
N PHE A 58 6.05 7.06 -0.48
CA PHE A 58 7.27 7.53 -1.14
C PHE A 58 7.61 8.99 -0.82
N THR A 59 6.62 9.80 -0.44
CA THR A 59 6.87 11.16 0.09
C THR A 59 7.57 11.10 1.45
N LEU A 60 7.23 10.11 2.29
CA LEU A 60 7.82 9.94 3.61
C LEU A 60 9.18 9.22 3.59
N PHE A 61 9.36 8.26 2.68
CA PHE A 61 10.54 7.39 2.62
C PHE A 61 11.37 7.61 1.34
N ASP A 62 12.10 8.74 1.25
CA ASP A 62 12.92 9.12 0.09
C ASP A 62 13.87 8.01 -0.41
N LYS A 63 14.51 7.28 0.51
CA LYS A 63 15.41 6.17 0.14
C LYS A 63 14.69 5.09 -0.67
N CYS A 64 13.46 4.74 -0.29
CA CYS A 64 12.65 3.76 -1.01
C CYS A 64 12.23 4.31 -2.38
N ALA A 65 11.83 5.59 -2.45
CA ALA A 65 11.45 6.23 -3.70
C ALA A 65 12.58 6.20 -4.72
N ARG A 66 13.79 6.61 -4.32
CA ARG A 66 14.96 6.61 -5.21
C ARG A 66 15.31 5.23 -5.75
N LEU A 67 15.27 4.19 -4.91
CA LEU A 67 15.55 2.82 -5.33
C LEU A 67 14.48 2.28 -6.28
N TYR A 68 13.21 2.57 -6.00
CA TYR A 68 12.09 2.12 -6.82
C TYR A 68 12.15 2.74 -8.22
N TYR A 69 12.24 4.08 -8.32
CA TYR A 69 12.26 4.73 -9.63
C TYR A 69 13.52 4.41 -10.45
N ALA A 70 14.67 4.23 -9.81
CA ALA A 70 15.88 3.76 -10.50
C ALA A 70 15.70 2.33 -11.08
N SER A 71 14.96 1.47 -10.39
CA SER A 71 14.67 0.12 -10.89
C SER A 71 13.66 0.12 -12.04
N GLU A 72 12.65 0.98 -12.00
CA GLU A 72 11.64 1.11 -13.06
C GLU A 72 12.23 1.66 -14.36
N GLU A 73 13.12 2.64 -14.28
CA GLU A 73 13.84 3.17 -15.43
C GLU A 73 14.73 2.10 -16.08
N SER A 74 15.41 1.28 -15.26
CA SER A 74 16.17 0.12 -15.72
C SER A 74 15.30 -0.95 -16.37
N ASN A 75 14.09 -1.19 -15.85
CA ASN A 75 13.15 -2.18 -16.42
C ASN A 75 12.59 -1.72 -17.76
N ASN A 76 12.21 -0.45 -17.88
CA ASN A 76 11.69 0.14 -19.12
C ASN A 76 12.76 0.25 -20.23
N LEU A 77 14.04 0.32 -19.87
CA LEU A 77 15.15 0.26 -20.84
C LEU A 77 15.46 -1.17 -21.31
N ARG A 78 14.95 -2.20 -20.62
CA ARG A 78 15.16 -3.62 -20.94
C ARG A 78 13.98 -4.29 -21.65
N SER A 79 12.82 -3.63 -21.68
CA SER A 79 11.61 -4.01 -22.43
C SER A 79 11.60 -3.39 -23.83
#